data_AF-A0A966Y6B5-F1
#
_entry.id   AF-A0A966Y6B5-F1
#
_cell.length_a   1.000
_cell.length_b   1.000
_cell.length_c   1.000
_cell.angle_alpha   90.00
_cell.angle_beta   90.00
_cell.angle_gamma   90.00
#
_symmetry.space_group_name_H-M   'P 1'
#
loop_
_entity.id
_entity.type
_entity.pdbx_description
1 polymer ?
#
loop_
_entity_poly.entity_id
_entity_poly.type
_entity_poly.pdbx_seq_one_letter_code
_entity_poly.pdbx_strand_id
1 'polypeptide(L)'
;MESSDPMMRPDPLPEDADRALRPQALDEFTGQAEARANLRVFIQSARQRGEAMDHTLFYGPPGLGKTTLAQIISRELGVNFKMTSGPVLAKAGDLAAILTNLEARDVLFIDEIHRL
;
A
#
# COMPACT_ATOMS: atom_id res chain seq x y z
N MET A 1 -16.40 19.52 41.48
CA MET A 1 -16.75 19.91 40.11
C MET A 1 -15.65 19.36 39.24
N GLU A 2 -15.89 18.18 38.69
CA GLU A 2 -14.90 17.35 38.00
C GLU A 2 -14.46 17.99 36.69
N SER A 3 -13.15 18.05 36.53
CA SER A 3 -12.42 18.41 35.32
C SER A 3 -12.73 17.41 34.20
N SER A 4 -13.32 17.90 33.11
CA SER A 4 -13.51 17.13 31.87
C SER A 4 -12.17 16.75 31.26
N ASP A 5 -11.92 15.45 31.17
CA ASP A 5 -10.75 14.82 30.54
C ASP A 5 -10.66 15.16 29.03
N PRO A 6 -9.56 15.75 28.53
CA PRO A 6 -9.38 16.08 27.12
C PRO A 6 -9.30 14.87 26.17
N MET A 7 -9.24 13.63 26.67
CA MET A 7 -9.13 12.42 25.85
C MET A 7 -10.47 11.83 25.36
N MET A 8 -11.61 12.40 25.74
CA MET A 8 -12.93 12.02 25.20
C MET A 8 -13.36 12.97 24.09
N ARG A 9 -12.93 12.72 22.85
CA ARG A 9 -13.60 13.27 21.66
C ARG A 9 -14.43 12.17 20.99
N PRO A 10 -15.78 12.25 20.98
CA PRO A 10 -16.63 11.21 20.41
C PRO A 10 -17.00 11.39 18.93
N ASP A 11 -16.63 12.50 18.26
CA ASP A 11 -17.11 12.74 16.89
C ASP A 11 -15.96 12.90 15.87
N PRO A 12 -15.94 12.09 14.78
CA PRO A 12 -15.00 12.24 13.69
C PRO A 12 -15.08 13.64 13.06
N LEU A 13 -13.94 14.21 12.69
CA LEU A 13 -13.91 15.51 12.01
C LEU A 13 -14.36 15.34 10.55
N PRO A 14 -14.95 16.36 9.92
CA PRO A 14 -15.29 16.34 8.48
C PRO A 14 -14.09 16.01 7.57
N GLU A 15 -12.86 16.29 8.02
CA GLU A 15 -11.62 15.92 7.32
C GLU A 15 -11.40 14.39 7.23
N ASP A 16 -12.01 13.59 8.13
CA ASP A 16 -12.00 12.12 8.04
C ASP A 16 -12.90 11.60 6.90
N ALA A 17 -13.92 12.38 6.50
CA ALA A 17 -14.81 12.06 5.37
C ALA A 17 -14.19 12.43 4.01
N ASP A 18 -13.22 13.36 3.98
CA ASP A 18 -12.45 13.76 2.80
C ASP A 18 -11.32 12.78 2.43
N ARG A 19 -11.15 11.70 3.22
CA ARG A 19 -10.64 10.43 2.70
C ARG A 19 -11.69 9.85 1.73
N ALA A 20 -11.90 10.51 0.59
CA ALA A 20 -12.65 10.01 -0.54
C ALA A 20 -12.36 8.51 -0.69
N LEU A 21 -13.41 7.69 -0.56
CA LEU A 21 -13.40 6.24 -0.46
C LEU A 21 -12.26 5.62 -1.29
N ARG A 22 -11.10 5.39 -0.66
CA ARG A 22 -9.98 4.76 -1.37
C ARG A 22 -10.43 3.34 -1.70
N PRO A 23 -10.37 2.93 -2.98
CA PRO A 23 -10.77 1.58 -3.35
C PRO A 23 -9.96 0.56 -2.56
N GLN A 24 -10.65 -0.42 -2.00
CA GLN A 24 -10.10 -1.50 -1.20
C GLN A 24 -9.87 -2.75 -2.05
N ALA A 25 -10.63 -2.89 -3.14
CA ALA A 25 -10.52 -3.98 -4.11
C ALA A 25 -10.15 -3.47 -5.50
N LEU A 26 -9.59 -4.35 -6.33
CA LEU A 26 -9.18 -3.99 -7.70
C LEU A 26 -10.37 -3.58 -8.58
N ASP A 27 -11.55 -4.14 -8.31
CA ASP A 27 -12.78 -3.85 -9.04
C ASP A 27 -13.33 -2.45 -8.71
N GLU A 28 -13.05 -1.93 -7.51
CA GLU A 28 -13.44 -0.58 -7.07
C GLU A 28 -12.50 0.50 -7.63
N PHE A 29 -11.29 0.12 -8.07
CA PHE A 29 -10.33 1.07 -8.63
C PHE A 29 -10.77 1.53 -10.02
N THR A 30 -11.22 2.78 -10.14
CA THR A 30 -11.75 3.30 -11.41
C THR A 30 -10.62 3.72 -12.37
N GLY A 31 -10.79 3.42 -13.66
CA GLY A 31 -9.79 3.70 -14.70
C GLY A 31 -8.73 2.60 -14.85
N GLN A 32 -7.65 2.89 -15.58
CA GLN A 32 -6.47 2.00 -15.73
C GLN A 32 -6.82 0.54 -16.07
N ALA A 33 -7.78 0.31 -16.98
CA ALA A 33 -8.38 -1.00 -17.22
C ALA A 33 -7.35 -2.09 -17.59
N GLU A 34 -6.36 -1.74 -18.41
CA GLU A 34 -5.28 -2.65 -18.79
C GLU A 34 -4.39 -3.03 -17.61
N ALA A 35 -3.96 -2.04 -16.81
CA ALA A 35 -3.17 -2.29 -15.61
C ALA A 35 -3.94 -3.16 -14.60
N ARG A 36 -5.24 -2.91 -14.41
CA ARG A 36 -6.10 -3.75 -13.56
C ARG A 36 -6.20 -5.18 -14.09
N ALA A 37 -6.39 -5.37 -15.39
CA ALA A 37 -6.44 -6.71 -15.99
C ALA A 37 -5.13 -7.47 -15.77
N ASN A 38 -3.99 -6.82 -15.99
CA ASN A 38 -2.67 -7.42 -15.78
C ASN A 38 -2.43 -7.78 -14.31
N LEU A 39 -2.70 -6.86 -13.38
CA LEU A 39 -2.57 -7.10 -11.94
C LEU A 39 -3.43 -8.28 -11.48
N ARG A 40 -4.66 -8.40 -12.00
CA ARG A 40 -5.54 -9.53 -11.67
C ARG A 40 -4.90 -10.87 -12.01
N VAL A 41 -4.26 -10.98 -13.19
CA VAL A 41 -3.57 -12.20 -13.63
C VAL A 41 -2.40 -12.52 -12.71
N PHE A 42 -1.56 -11.54 -12.35
CA PHE A 42 -0.40 -11.76 -11.48
C PHE A 42 -0.81 -12.16 -10.05
N ILE A 43 -1.78 -11.45 -9.47
CA ILE A 43 -2.33 -11.74 -8.13
C ILE A 43 -2.89 -13.16 -8.10
N GLN A 44 -3.73 -13.52 -9.08
CA GLN A 44 -4.34 -14.84 -9.14
C GLN A 44 -3.28 -15.93 -9.28
N SER A 45 -2.27 -15.71 -10.12
CA SER A 45 -1.18 -16.67 -10.33
C SER A 45 -0.36 -16.90 -9.06
N ALA A 46 0.01 -15.82 -8.36
CA ALA A 46 0.73 -15.91 -7.09
C ALA A 46 -0.08 -16.65 -6.02
N ARG A 47 -1.39 -16.35 -5.90
CA ARG A 47 -2.30 -17.03 -4.97
C ARG A 47 -2.44 -18.53 -5.27
N GLN A 48 -2.56 -18.90 -6.54
CA GLN A 48 -2.70 -20.30 -6.94
C GLN A 48 -1.44 -21.12 -6.63
N ARG A 49 -0.25 -20.52 -6.78
CA ARG A 49 1.02 -21.17 -6.43
C ARG A 49 1.33 -21.12 -4.93
N GLY A 50 0.68 -20.23 -4.18
CA GLY A 50 1.00 -19.97 -2.78
C GLY A 50 2.33 -19.23 -2.58
N GLU A 51 2.83 -18.58 -3.64
CA GLU A 51 4.14 -17.92 -3.69
C GLU A 51 4.00 -16.39 -3.59
N ALA A 52 5.13 -15.69 -3.45
CA ALA A 52 5.15 -14.24 -3.57
C ALA A 52 4.77 -13.81 -5.00
N MET A 53 4.09 -12.67 -5.12
CA MET A 53 3.90 -12.02 -6.41
C MET A 53 5.24 -11.44 -6.89
N ASP A 54 5.46 -11.47 -8.21
CA ASP A 54 6.65 -10.89 -8.82
C ASP A 54 6.75 -9.38 -8.54
N HIS A 55 7.98 -8.89 -8.45
CA HIS A 55 8.24 -7.47 -8.22
C HIS A 55 7.61 -6.60 -9.31
N THR A 56 6.90 -5.56 -8.90
CA THR A 56 6.10 -4.72 -9.79
C THR A 56 6.51 -3.25 -9.65
N LEU A 57 6.72 -2.57 -10.78
CA LEU A 57 7.05 -1.15 -10.82
C LEU A 57 5.83 -0.35 -11.31
N PHE A 58 5.38 0.62 -10.50
CA PHE A 58 4.41 1.61 -10.91
C PHE A 58 5.10 2.90 -11.33
N TYR A 59 4.87 3.35 -12.56
CA TYR A 59 5.36 4.61 -13.08
C TYR A 59 4.22 5.49 -13.56
N GLY A 60 4.32 6.79 -13.30
CA GLY A 60 3.38 7.79 -13.79
C GLY A 60 3.31 9.02 -12.88
N PRO A 61 2.59 10.07 -13.30
CA PRO A 61 2.35 11.28 -12.51
C PRO A 61 1.84 11.02 -11.07
N PRO A 62 2.06 11.96 -10.13
CA PRO A 62 1.43 11.91 -8.81
C PRO A 62 -0.11 11.92 -8.94
N GLY A 63 -0.80 11.29 -7.99
CA GLY A 63 -2.27 11.27 -7.96
C GLY A 63 -2.94 10.14 -8.76
N LEU A 64 -2.20 9.33 -9.53
CA LEU A 64 -2.78 8.20 -10.29
C LEU A 64 -3.06 6.93 -9.47
N GLY A 65 -3.05 7.01 -8.15
CA GLY A 65 -3.41 5.87 -7.29
C GLY A 65 -2.37 4.76 -7.16
N LYS A 66 -1.08 5.02 -7.43
CA LYS A 66 0.02 4.04 -7.29
C LYS A 66 0.07 3.41 -5.89
N THR A 67 0.07 4.23 -4.84
CA THR A 67 0.03 3.78 -3.44
C THR A 67 -1.25 2.99 -3.15
N THR A 68 -2.38 3.40 -3.71
CA THR A 68 -3.66 2.70 -3.57
C THR A 68 -3.62 1.31 -4.21
N LEU A 69 -3.07 1.18 -5.43
CA LEU A 69 -2.90 -0.10 -6.11
C LEU A 69 -1.99 -1.05 -5.32
N ALA A 70 -0.89 -0.55 -4.75
CA ALA A 70 -0.01 -1.35 -3.91
C ALA A 70 -0.72 -1.92 -2.66
N GLN A 71 -1.57 -1.11 -2.03
CA GLN A 71 -2.39 -1.56 -0.90
C GLN A 71 -3.50 -2.54 -1.31
N ILE A 72 -4.09 -2.37 -2.50
CA ILE A 72 -5.06 -3.33 -3.06
C ILE A 72 -4.36 -4.68 -3.28
N ILE A 73 -3.16 -4.68 -3.86
CA ILE A 73 -2.38 -5.91 -4.09
C ILE A 73 -2.15 -6.68 -2.80
N SER A 74 -1.70 -6.03 -1.72
CA SER A 74 -1.48 -6.73 -0.44
C SER A 74 -2.77 -7.32 0.15
N ARG A 75 -3.90 -6.60 0.02
CA ARG A 75 -5.22 -7.09 0.47
C ARG A 75 -5.67 -8.30 -0.34
N GLU A 76 -5.57 -8.22 -1.66
CA GLU A 76 -5.96 -9.30 -2.57
C GLU A 76 -5.09 -10.56 -2.39
N LEU A 77 -3.81 -10.38 -2.04
CA LEU A 77 -2.89 -11.47 -1.69
C LEU A 77 -3.08 -11.99 -0.25
N GLY A 78 -3.73 -11.23 0.62
CA GLY A 78 -3.93 -11.59 2.03
C GLY A 78 -2.62 -11.59 2.85
N VAL A 79 -1.71 -10.65 2.56
CA VAL A 79 -0.36 -10.54 3.17
C VAL A 79 -0.17 -9.18 3.82
N ASN A 80 0.87 -9.03 4.66
CA ASN A 80 1.13 -7.74 5.29
C ASN A 80 1.62 -6.72 4.26
N PHE A 81 1.35 -5.45 4.57
CA PHE A 81 1.79 -4.31 3.77
C PHE A 81 2.77 -3.46 4.58
N LYS A 82 3.99 -3.29 4.07
CA LYS A 82 4.98 -2.36 4.63
C LYS A 82 5.24 -1.26 3.61
N MET A 83 5.28 -0.02 4.08
CA MET A 83 5.51 1.15 3.24
C MET A 83 6.74 1.91 3.72
N THR A 84 7.53 2.37 2.76
CA THR A 84 8.62 3.32 2.95
C THR A 84 8.72 4.22 1.71
N SER A 85 9.72 5.09 1.66
CA SER A 85 10.01 5.91 0.48
C SER A 85 11.50 5.95 0.18
N GLY A 86 11.87 6.16 -1.08
CA GLY A 86 13.26 6.29 -1.51
C GLY A 86 14.07 7.26 -0.65
N PRO A 87 13.59 8.49 -0.38
CA PRO A 87 14.31 9.46 0.46
C PRO A 87 14.53 9.01 1.91
N VAL A 88 13.66 8.14 2.44
CA VAL A 88 13.81 7.58 3.79
C VAL A 88 14.89 6.49 3.82
N LEU A 89 15.13 5.82 2.70
CA LEU A 89 16.14 4.76 2.55
C LEU A 89 17.52 5.31 2.18
N ALA A 90 17.96 6.39 2.84
CA ALA A 90 19.18 7.10 2.49
C ALA A 90 20.48 6.29 2.72
N LYS A 91 20.44 5.23 3.54
CA LYS A 91 21.59 4.36 3.81
C LYS A 91 21.24 2.90 3.54
N ALA A 92 22.23 2.14 3.07
CA ALA A 92 22.09 0.70 2.82
C ALA A 92 21.59 -0.09 4.06
N GLY A 93 21.93 0.38 5.27
CA GLY A 93 21.48 -0.23 6.53
C GLY A 93 19.96 -0.11 6.76
N ASP A 94 19.31 0.94 6.26
CA ASP A 94 17.88 1.16 6.43
C ASP A 94 17.08 0.13 5.63
N LEU A 95 17.48 -0.12 4.39
CA LEU A 95 16.89 -1.17 3.56
C LEU A 95 17.13 -2.55 4.15
N ALA A 96 18.35 -2.83 4.62
CA ALA A 96 18.69 -4.10 5.25
C ALA A 96 17.78 -4.39 6.46
N ALA A 97 17.57 -3.39 7.33
CA ALA A 97 16.71 -3.51 8.51
C ALA A 97 15.23 -3.78 8.15
N ILE A 98 14.72 -3.19 7.07
CA ILE A 98 13.36 -3.47 6.58
C ILE A 98 13.28 -4.91 6.07
N LEU A 99 14.22 -5.31 5.21
CA LEU A 99 14.23 -6.64 4.61
C LEU A 99 14.33 -7.76 5.65
N THR A 100 15.10 -7.57 6.73
CA THR A 100 15.20 -8.55 7.82
C THR A 100 13.91 -8.72 8.62
N ASN A 101 13.02 -7.72 8.59
CA ASN A 101 11.75 -7.74 9.31
C ASN A 101 10.56 -8.13 8.42
N LEU A 102 10.76 -8.41 7.12
CA LEU A 102 9.66 -8.82 6.23
C LEU A 102 9.29 -10.28 6.49
N GLU A 103 7.99 -10.54 6.58
CA GLU A 103 7.48 -11.90 6.59
C GLU A 103 7.40 -12.44 5.15
N ALA A 104 7.29 -13.76 5.04
CA ALA A 104 7.19 -14.41 3.74
C ALA A 104 5.98 -13.90 2.95
N ARG A 105 6.24 -13.40 1.73
CA ARG A 105 5.26 -12.85 0.78
C ARG A 105 4.68 -11.48 1.15
N ASP A 106 5.20 -10.81 2.18
CA ASP A 106 4.84 -9.42 2.47
C ASP A 106 5.06 -8.52 1.24
N VAL A 107 4.19 -7.52 1.11
CA VAL A 107 4.35 -6.45 0.13
C VAL A 107 5.14 -5.32 0.76
N LEU A 108 6.37 -5.12 0.29
CA LEU A 108 7.15 -3.90 0.55
C LEU A 108 6.89 -2.89 -0.58
N PHE A 109 6.21 -1.80 -0.26
CA PHE A 109 6.03 -0.67 -1.15
C PHE A 109 7.05 0.43 -0.84
N ILE A 110 7.81 0.83 -1.86
CA ILE A 110 8.79 1.93 -1.79
C ILE A 110 8.28 3.04 -2.71
N ASP A 111 7.71 4.09 -2.12
CA ASP A 111 7.32 5.26 -2.89
C ASP A 111 8.56 6.05 -3.33
N GLU A 112 8.49 6.73 -4.46
CA GLU A 112 9.63 7.50 -5.00
C GLU A 112 10.94 6.69 -5.07
N ILE A 113 10.87 5.41 -5.45
CA ILE A 113 12.02 4.49 -5.53
C ILE A 113 13.18 5.02 -6.41
N HIS A 114 12.91 5.97 -7.31
CA HIS A 114 13.92 6.64 -8.13
C HIS A 114 14.83 7.61 -7.34
N ARG A 115 14.54 7.86 -6.06
CA ARG A 115 15.30 8.73 -5.14
C ARG A 115 16.13 7.97 -4.12
N LEU A 116 16.24 6.65 -4.26
CA LEU A 116 17.13 5.78 -3.48
C LEU A 116 18.60 6.01 -3.85
#